data_AF-A0A7G2IWM7-F1
#
_entry.id   AF-A0A7G2IWM7-F1
#
_cell.length_a   1.000
_cell.length_b   1.000
_cell.length_c   1.000
_cell.angle_alpha   90.00
_cell.angle_beta   90.00
_cell.angle_gamma   90.00
#
_symmetry.space_group_name_H-M   'P 1'
#
loop_
_entity.id
_entity.type
_entity.pdbx_description
1 polymer ?
#
loop_
_entity_poly.entity_id
_entity_poly.type
_entity_poly.pdbx_seq_one_letter_code
_entity_poly.pdbx_strand_id
1 'polypeptide(L)'
;MPLSKNFGSGWTWLVKGTDGKLAIVSTSNAGTPLTTDATPLMTVDVWEHAYYIDYRNARPGYLEHFWALVNWEFVAKNFAA
;
A
#
# COMPACT_ATOMS: atom_id res chain seq x y z
N MET A 1 7.82 -6.43 -9.33
CA MET A 1 7.49 -6.22 -7.89
C MET A 1 5.99 -6.38 -7.68
N PRO A 2 5.52 -7.03 -6.60
CA PRO A 2 4.09 -7.34 -6.39
C PRO A 2 3.16 -6.12 -6.30
N LEU A 3 3.69 -4.93 -5.98
CA LEU A 3 2.92 -3.67 -5.91
C LEU A 3 2.41 -3.17 -7.27
N SER A 4 3.06 -3.52 -8.39
CA SER A 4 2.69 -3.01 -9.70
C SER A 4 1.55 -3.78 -10.37
N LYS A 5 1.05 -4.86 -9.76
CA LYS A 5 0.03 -5.74 -10.34
C LYS A 5 -1.42 -5.33 -10.04
N ASN A 6 -1.63 -4.29 -9.22
CA ASN A 6 -2.99 -3.80 -8.96
C ASN A 6 -3.49 -3.05 -10.21
N PHE A 7 -4.54 -3.58 -10.85
CA PHE A 7 -5.06 -3.05 -12.11
C PHE A 7 -6.16 -2.01 -11.84
N GLY A 8 -6.10 -0.88 -12.54
CA GLY A 8 -7.00 0.25 -12.32
C GLY A 8 -6.70 1.02 -11.03
N SER A 9 -7.76 1.57 -10.42
CA SER A 9 -7.73 2.37 -9.19
C SER A 9 -7.76 1.49 -7.94
N GLY A 10 -6.93 1.83 -6.95
CA GLY A 10 -6.90 1.11 -5.70
C GLY A 10 -5.67 1.37 -4.85
N TRP A 11 -5.43 0.44 -3.93
CA TRP A 11 -4.41 0.53 -2.90
C TRP A 11 -3.69 -0.79 -2.75
N THR A 12 -2.41 -0.74 -2.37
CA THR A 12 -1.69 -1.94 -1.95
C THR A 12 -1.17 -1.76 -0.53
N TRP A 13 -1.38 -2.77 0.30
CA TRP A 13 -1.21 -2.72 1.74
C TRP A 13 -0.20 -3.76 2.19
N LEU A 14 0.61 -3.40 3.19
CA LEU A 14 1.21 -4.37 4.09
C LEU A 14 0.26 -4.54 5.28
N VAL A 15 -0.10 -5.78 5.61
CA VAL A 15 -1.02 -6.09 6.72
C VAL A 15 -0.43 -7.14 7.66
N LYS A 16 -0.82 -7.07 8.94
CA LYS A 16 -0.60 -8.10 9.97
C LYS A 16 -1.89 -8.90 10.14
N GLY A 17 -1.85 -10.20 9.89
CA GLY A 17 -2.95 -11.12 10.18
C GLY A 17 -3.11 -11.38 11.68
N THR A 18 -4.23 -11.99 12.06
CA THR A 18 -4.51 -12.34 13.47
C THR A 18 -3.55 -13.39 14.03
N ASP A 19 -2.91 -14.18 13.16
CA ASP A 19 -1.84 -15.12 13.51
C ASP A 19 -0.45 -14.44 13.62
N GLY A 20 -0.40 -13.11 13.52
CA GLY A 20 0.83 -12.31 13.55
C GLY A 20 1.64 -12.32 12.26
N LYS A 21 1.22 -13.07 11.22
CA LYS A 21 1.94 -13.13 9.95
C LYS A 21 1.72 -11.86 9.12
N LEU A 22 2.73 -11.53 8.32
CA LEU A 22 2.67 -10.42 7.39
C LEU A 22 2.20 -10.88 6.01
N ALA A 23 1.36 -10.07 5.37
CA ALA A 23 0.92 -10.29 4.01
C ALA A 23 0.89 -8.97 3.22
N ILE A 24 1.04 -9.08 1.89
CA ILE A 24 0.75 -7.99 0.96
C ILE A 24 -0.62 -8.26 0.35
N VAL A 25 -1.52 -7.30 0.46
CA VAL A 25 -2.86 -7.38 -0.12
C VAL A 25 -3.14 -6.15 -0.96
N SER A 26 -3.97 -6.30 -2.00
CA SER A 26 -4.41 -5.18 -2.84
C SER A 26 -5.92 -5.06 -2.75
N THR A 27 -6.41 -3.83 -2.69
CA THR A 27 -7.85 -3.53 -2.75
C THR A 27 -8.13 -2.64 -3.95
N SER A 28 -9.34 -2.78 -4.50
CA SER A 28 -9.82 -1.92 -5.57
C SER A 28 -10.62 -0.76 -4.98
N ASN A 29 -10.56 0.40 -5.64
CA ASN A 29 -11.31 1.60 -5.31
C ASN A 29 -11.13 2.01 -3.84
N ALA A 30 -12.24 2.07 -3.08
CA ALA A 30 -12.26 2.44 -1.66
C ALA A 30 -12.15 1.24 -0.71
N GLY A 31 -11.91 0.03 -1.23
CA GLY A 31 -11.73 -1.16 -0.40
C GLY A 31 -10.57 -0.97 0.58
N THR A 32 -10.73 -1.48 1.80
CA THR A 32 -9.77 -1.30 2.89
C THR A 32 -9.64 -2.57 3.72
N PRO A 33 -8.43 -2.97 4.18
CA PRO A 33 -8.25 -4.08 5.10
C PRO A 33 -9.06 -3.96 6.40
N LEU A 34 -9.53 -2.76 6.75
CA LEU A 34 -10.38 -2.53 7.92
C LEU A 34 -11.74 -3.25 7.86
N THR A 35 -12.16 -3.75 6.69
CA THR A 35 -13.34 -4.63 6.57
C THR A 35 -13.00 -6.11 6.78
N THR A 36 -11.79 -6.41 7.25
CA THR A 36 -11.27 -7.75 7.56
C THR A 36 -10.65 -7.74 8.96
N ASP A 37 -10.21 -8.89 9.45
CA ASP A 37 -9.50 -8.99 10.74
C ASP A 37 -8.01 -8.61 10.66
N ALA A 38 -7.51 -8.25 9.48
CA ALA A 38 -6.12 -7.88 9.29
C ALA A 38 -5.86 -6.41 9.69
N THR A 39 -4.75 -6.17 10.37
CA THR A 39 -4.32 -4.82 10.75
C THR A 39 -3.45 -4.20 9.65
N PRO A 40 -3.85 -3.08 9.02
CA PRO A 40 -3.01 -2.39 8.04
C PRO A 40 -1.80 -1.72 8.71
N LEU A 41 -0.62 -1.93 8.14
CA LEU A 41 0.65 -1.39 8.65
C LEU A 41 1.17 -0.25 7.78
N MET A 42 1.09 -0.42 6.46
CA MET A 42 1.54 0.53 5.44
C MET A 42 0.60 0.43 4.24
N THR A 43 0.41 1.53 3.51
CA THR A 43 -0.33 1.55 2.25
C THR A 43 0.38 2.40 1.20
N VAL A 44 0.14 2.08 -0.06
CA VAL A 44 0.48 2.92 -1.21
C VAL A 44 -0.78 3.13 -2.04
N ASP A 45 -1.09 4.41 -2.31
CA ASP A 45 -2.13 4.81 -3.25
C ASP A 45 -1.61 4.58 -4.68
N VAL A 46 -2.33 3.79 -5.49
CA VAL A 46 -2.00 3.57 -6.91
C VAL A 46 -3.10 4.07 -7.85
N TRP A 47 -4.00 4.91 -7.36
CA TRP A 47 -4.84 5.76 -8.21
C TRP A 47 -3.97 6.72 -9.02
N GLU A 48 -4.33 6.98 -10.27
CA GLU A 48 -3.55 7.85 -11.15
C GLU A 48 -3.38 9.26 -10.55
N HIS A 49 -4.38 9.80 -9.86
CA HIS A 49 -4.26 11.12 -9.21
C HIS A 49 -3.08 11.22 -8.22
N ALA A 50 -2.60 10.10 -7.67
CA ALA A 50 -1.51 10.08 -6.70
C ALA A 50 -0.13 10.27 -7.34
N TYR A 51 0.01 10.02 -8.65
CA TYR A 51 1.32 10.03 -9.32
C TYR A 51 1.33 10.63 -10.73
N TYR A 52 0.17 10.88 -11.35
CA TYR A 52 0.12 11.18 -12.78
C TYR A 52 0.83 12.49 -13.14
N ILE A 53 0.80 13.50 -12.25
CA ILE A 53 1.44 14.80 -12.49
C ILE A 53 2.97 14.66 -12.58
N ASP A 54 3.57 13.79 -11.79
CA ASP A 54 5.04 13.66 -11.72
C ASP A 54 5.54 12.50 -12.60
N TYR A 55 4.76 11.43 -12.73
CA TYR A 55 5.20 10.17 -13.34
C TYR A 55 4.38 9.76 -14.58
N ARG A 56 3.27 10.42 -14.89
CA ARG A 56 2.35 10.02 -15.99
C ARG A 56 2.03 8.51 -15.90
N ASN A 57 2.26 7.76 -16.97
CA ASN A 57 2.05 6.31 -17.03
C ASN A 57 3.16 5.49 -16.36
N ALA A 58 4.26 6.12 -15.91
CA ALA A 58 5.40 5.45 -15.31
C ALA A 58 5.19 5.14 -13.82
N ARG A 59 4.11 4.41 -13.50
CA ARG A 59 3.82 3.92 -12.14
C ARG A 59 5.01 3.22 -11.47
N PRO A 60 5.85 2.40 -12.16
CA PRO A 60 7.05 1.84 -11.54
C PRO A 60 7.99 2.91 -10.96
N GLY A 61 8.18 4.05 -11.64
CA GLY A 61 9.02 5.14 -11.15
C GLY A 61 8.45 5.80 -9.89
N TYR A 62 7.13 5.96 -9.81
CA TYR A 62 6.46 6.39 -8.58
C TYR A 62 6.72 5.42 -7.41
N LEU A 63 6.56 4.11 -7.66
CA LEU A 63 6.78 3.09 -6.63
C LEU A 63 8.24 3.00 -6.19
N GLU A 64 9.20 3.27 -7.06
CA GLU A 64 10.61 3.37 -6.70
C GLU A 64 10.87 4.53 -5.72
N HIS A 65 10.28 5.70 -5.99
CA HIS A 65 10.42 6.88 -5.11
C HIS A 65 9.62 6.77 -3.83
N PHE A 66 8.47 6.08 -3.85
CA PHE A 66 7.64 5.84 -2.67
C PHE A 66 8.46 5.26 -1.51
N TRP A 67 9.38 4.33 -1.77
CA TRP A 67 10.21 3.70 -0.74
C TRP A 67 11.12 4.67 0.01
N ALA A 68 11.52 5.79 -0.61
CA ALA A 68 12.31 6.82 0.06
C ALA A 68 11.49 7.66 1.05
N LEU A 69 10.15 7.62 0.96
CA LEU A 69 9.24 8.46 1.75
C LEU A 69 8.49 7.69 2.84
N VAL A 70 8.61 6.36 2.89
CA VAL A 70 7.90 5.55 3.88
C VAL A 70 8.33 5.94 5.29
N ASN A 71 7.35 6.33 6.12
CA ASN A 71 7.56 6.55 7.54
C ASN A 71 7.55 5.21 8.30
N TRP A 72 8.74 4.64 8.48
CA TRP A 72 8.90 3.36 9.18
C TRP A 72 8.55 3.42 10.67
N GLU A 73 8.63 4.59 11.32
CA GLU A 73 8.19 4.72 12.72
C GLU A 73 6.67 4.54 12.84
N PHE A 74 5.90 5.07 11.89
CA PHE A 74 4.45 4.87 11.86
C PHE A 74 4.10 3.39 11.61
N VAL A 75 4.81 2.74 10.67
CA VAL A 75 4.65 1.30 10.42
C VAL A 75 4.97 0.48 11.68
N ALA A 76 6.04 0.82 12.39
CA ALA A 76 6.41 0.15 13.65
C ALA A 76 5.36 0.35 14.75
N LYS A 77 4.80 1.56 14.89
CA LYS A 77 3.69 1.84 15.83
C LYS A 77 2.45 1.00 15.50
N ASN A 78 2.07 0.91 14.22
CA ASN A 78 0.94 0.08 13.79
C ASN A 78 1.20 -1.42 14.03
N PHE A 79 2.45 -1.86 13.89
CA PHE A 79 2.82 -3.26 14.14
C PHE A 79 2.74 -3.63 15.62
N ALA A 80 3.11 -2.71 16.51
CA ALA A 80 3.14 -2.91 17.96
C ALA A 80 1.77 -2.76 18.66
N ALA A 81 0.78 -2.17 17.99
CA ALA A 81 -0.61 -2.11 18.44
C ALA A 81 -1.26 -3.51 18.41
#